data_AF-A0A382QDC1-F1
#
_entry.id   AF-A0A382QDC1-F1
#
_cell.length_a   1.000
_cell.length_b   1.000
_cell.length_c   1.000
_cell.angle_alpha   90.00
_cell.angle_beta   90.00
_cell.angle_gamma   90.00
#
_symmetry.space_group_name_H-M   'P 1'
#
loop_
_entity.id
_entity.type
_entity.pdbx_description
1 polymer ?
#
loop_
_entity_poly.entity_id
_entity_poly.type
_entity_poly.pdbx_seq_one_letter_code
_entity_poly.pdbx_strand_id
1 'polypeptide(L)'
;MERIIDLRSDTQTQPTDQMRQAMAQAVVGDDVYGEDPTIQRLQELAAAKVGKEAALYTPTGTMANTCALLAHTNPGEEVIFEELAHLFNWEAGTYANV
;
A
#
# COMPACT_ATOMS: atom_id res chain seq x y z
N MET A 1 -30.54 2.38 9.71
CA MET A 1 -29.54 1.36 10.04
C MET A 1 -29.09 1.59 11.47
N GLU A 2 -29.08 0.56 12.30
CA GLU A 2 -28.48 0.66 13.64
C GLU A 2 -26.99 0.99 13.50
N ARG A 3 -26.48 1.82 14.40
CA ARG A 3 -25.06 2.18 14.45
C ARG A 3 -24.29 1.00 15.04
N ILE A 4 -23.59 0.26 14.19
CA ILE A 4 -22.71 -0.84 14.61
C ILE A 4 -21.42 -0.25 15.18
N ILE A 5 -21.04 -0.66 16.39
CA ILE A 5 -19.72 -0.37 16.97
C ILE A 5 -18.83 -1.57 16.63
N ASP A 6 -17.97 -1.41 15.63
CA ASP A 6 -17.03 -2.45 15.20
C ASP A 6 -15.61 -2.13 15.68
N LEU A 7 -15.10 -2.95 16.60
CA LEU A 7 -13.76 -2.80 17.21
C LEU A 7 -12.79 -3.90 16.74
N ARG A 8 -13.10 -4.62 15.66
CA ARG A 8 -12.26 -5.73 15.17
C ARG A 8 -10.94 -5.23 14.58
N SER A 9 -10.98 -4.12 13.83
CA SER A 9 -9.80 -3.47 13.20
C SER A 9 -10.21 -2.14 12.59
N ASP A 10 -9.25 -1.22 12.47
CA ASP A 10 -9.33 0.01 11.69
C ASP A 10 -9.50 -0.20 10.16
N THR A 11 -9.16 -1.39 9.65
CA THR A 11 -9.44 -1.79 8.26
C THR A 11 -10.93 -1.85 7.92
N GLN A 12 -11.81 -1.83 8.92
CA GLN A 12 -13.28 -1.79 8.73
C GLN A 12 -13.80 -0.38 8.40
N THR A 13 -12.93 0.62 8.31
CA THR A 13 -13.30 1.98 7.93
C THR A 13 -13.98 2.02 6.56
N GLN A 14 -14.98 2.89 6.43
CA GLN A 14 -15.71 3.12 5.19
C GLN A 14 -15.37 4.51 4.64
N PRO A 15 -15.25 4.68 3.32
CA PRO A 15 -15.04 5.99 2.72
C PRO A 15 -16.14 6.98 3.12
N THR A 16 -15.73 8.17 3.57
CA THR A 16 -16.63 9.30 3.85
C THR A 16 -17.24 9.84 2.54
N ASP A 17 -18.32 10.61 2.64
CA ASP A 17 -18.96 11.20 1.45
C ASP A 17 -18.00 12.10 0.65
N GLN A 18 -17.13 12.85 1.33
CA GLN A 18 -16.10 13.66 0.68
C GLN A 18 -15.09 12.80 -0.08
N MET A 19 -14.66 11.68 0.52
CA MET A 19 -13.75 10.73 -0.15
C MET A 19 -14.43 10.10 -1.36
N ARG A 20 -15.71 9.72 -1.26
CA ARG A 20 -16.49 9.18 -2.37
C ARG A 20 -16.64 10.18 -3.51
N GLN A 21 -16.89 11.45 -3.19
CA GLN A 21 -16.96 12.51 -4.19
C GLN A 21 -15.60 12.72 -4.88
N ALA A 22 -14.50 12.75 -4.12
CA ALA A 22 -13.16 12.88 -4.69
C ALA A 22 -12.82 11.71 -5.62
N MET A 23 -13.15 10.47 -5.22
CA MET A 23 -12.98 9.29 -6.08
C MET A 23 -13.82 9.38 -7.36
N ALA A 24 -15.09 9.81 -7.25
CA ALA A 24 -15.98 9.93 -8.41
C ALA A 24 -15.56 11.03 -9.41
N GLN A 25 -14.79 12.02 -8.94
CA GLN A 25 -14.32 13.16 -9.75
C GLN A 25 -12.85 13.03 -10.17
N ALA A 26 -12.17 11.95 -9.78
CA ALA A 26 -10.77 11.73 -10.12
C ALA A 26 -10.57 11.64 -11.64
N VAL A 27 -9.52 12.27 -12.15
CA VAL A 27 -9.08 12.08 -13.53
C VAL A 27 -8.20 10.85 -13.55
N VAL A 28 -8.58 9.85 -14.34
CA VAL A 28 -7.91 8.55 -14.39
C VAL A 28 -7.29 8.30 -15.75
N GLY A 29 -6.34 7.37 -15.81
CA GLY A 29 -5.67 6.94 -17.02
C GLY A 29 -5.14 5.52 -16.89
N ASP A 30 -4.30 5.10 -17.82
CA ASP A 30 -3.64 3.79 -17.73
C ASP A 30 -2.32 3.93 -16.96
N ASP A 31 -2.29 3.41 -15.73
CA ASP A 31 -1.12 3.48 -14.86
C ASP A 31 0.06 2.62 -15.35
N VAL A 32 -0.20 1.56 -16.12
CA VAL A 32 0.87 0.74 -16.71
C VAL A 32 1.70 1.56 -17.70
N TYR A 33 1.05 2.50 -18.41
CA TYR A 33 1.71 3.46 -19.30
C TYR A 33 2.12 4.77 -18.59
N GLY A 34 1.84 4.91 -17.29
CA GLY A 34 2.13 6.14 -16.54
C GLY A 34 1.22 7.31 -16.94
N GLU A 35 0.00 7.03 -17.38
CA GLU A 35 -0.94 8.03 -17.90
C GLU A 35 -2.02 8.40 -16.87
N ASP A 36 -2.05 7.80 -15.68
CA ASP A 36 -2.99 8.16 -14.62
C ASP A 36 -2.49 9.37 -13.79
N PRO A 37 -3.09 10.57 -13.94
CA PRO A 37 -2.62 11.76 -13.23
C PRO A 37 -2.96 11.75 -11.74
N THR A 38 -3.98 10.99 -11.32
CA THR A 38 -4.36 10.89 -9.91
C THR A 38 -3.36 10.03 -9.15
N ILE A 39 -2.92 8.91 -9.74
CA ILE A 39 -1.87 8.06 -9.16
C ILE A 39 -0.53 8.80 -9.11
N GLN A 40 -0.14 9.48 -10.20
CA GLN A 40 1.09 10.29 -10.22
C GLN A 40 1.11 11.30 -9.07
N ARG A 41 0.04 12.09 -8.93
CA ARG A 41 -0.08 13.07 -7.85
C ARG A 41 -0.02 12.42 -6.46
N LEU A 42 -0.64 11.26 -6.26
CA LEU A 42 -0.58 10.54 -4.99
C LEU A 42 0.84 10.12 -4.65
N GLN A 43 1.57 9.57 -5.63
CA GLN A 43 2.95 9.12 -5.46
C GLN A 43 3.91 10.29 -5.21
N GLU A 44 3.79 11.38 -5.97
CA GLU A 44 4.57 12.60 -5.74
C GLU A 44 4.36 13.16 -4.34
N LEU A 45 3.10 13.25 -3.90
CA LEU A 45 2.74 13.70 -2.57
C LEU A 45 3.32 12.78 -1.48
N ALA A 46 3.22 11.46 -1.68
CA ALA A 46 3.74 10.47 -0.74
C ALA A 46 5.27 10.58 -0.62
N ALA A 47 5.98 10.62 -1.75
CA ALA A 47 7.44 10.76 -1.80
C ALA A 47 7.90 12.04 -1.10
N ALA A 48 7.25 13.18 -1.40
CA ALA A 48 7.54 14.46 -0.77
C ALA A 48 7.30 14.44 0.75
N LYS A 49 6.22 13.78 1.21
CA LYS A 49 5.87 13.69 2.63
C LYS A 49 6.91 12.96 3.47
N VAL A 50 7.60 11.97 2.90
CA VAL A 50 8.63 11.18 3.60
C VAL A 50 10.06 11.53 3.18
N GLY A 51 10.24 12.57 2.36
CA GLY A 51 11.56 13.02 1.91
C GLY A 51 12.29 11.99 1.04
N LYS A 52 11.57 11.31 0.14
CA LYS A 52 12.12 10.31 -0.78
C LYS A 52 11.97 10.79 -2.23
N GLU A 53 12.79 10.21 -3.11
CA GLU A 53 12.82 10.57 -4.54
C GLU A 53 11.57 10.09 -5.29
N ALA A 54 11.00 8.95 -4.88
CA ALA A 54 9.84 8.35 -5.53
C ALA A 54 8.98 7.57 -4.53
N ALA A 55 7.75 7.25 -4.95
CA ALA A 55 6.84 6.33 -4.27
C ALA A 55 6.05 5.53 -5.32
N LEU A 56 5.51 4.38 -4.91
CA LEU A 56 4.69 3.50 -5.75
C LEU A 56 3.37 3.18 -5.04
N TYR A 57 2.25 3.37 -5.72
CA TYR A 57 0.95 2.94 -5.24
C TYR A 57 0.80 1.43 -5.44
N THR A 58 0.32 0.73 -4.42
CA THR A 58 0.04 -0.71 -4.50
C THR A 58 -1.34 -1.01 -3.91
N PRO A 59 -2.01 -2.09 -4.35
CA PRO A 59 -3.35 -2.42 -3.86
C PRO A 59 -3.43 -2.76 -2.37
N THR A 60 -2.36 -3.27 -1.77
CA THR A 60 -2.34 -3.71 -0.37
C THR A 60 -0.97 -3.48 0.29
N GLY A 61 -0.95 -3.37 1.62
CA GLY A 61 0.30 -3.32 2.41
C GLY A 61 1.18 -4.56 2.22
N THR A 62 0.57 -5.75 2.10
CA THR A 62 1.30 -7.00 1.81
C THR A 62 2.04 -6.94 0.46
N MET A 63 1.42 -6.37 -0.58
CA MET A 63 2.11 -6.18 -1.86
C MET A 63 3.23 -5.14 -1.75
N ALA A 64 3.00 -4.03 -1.05
CA ALA A 64 4.04 -3.02 -0.81
C ALA A 64 5.28 -3.63 -0.14
N ASN A 65 5.09 -4.41 0.93
CA ASN A 65 6.16 -5.10 1.64
C ASN A 65 6.86 -6.15 0.77
N THR A 66 6.11 -6.93 -0.02
CA THR A 66 6.68 -7.92 -0.95
C THR A 66 7.53 -7.24 -2.02
N CYS A 67 7.05 -6.14 -2.62
CA CYS A 67 7.83 -5.35 -3.57
C CYS A 67 9.10 -4.78 -2.92
N ALA A 68 9.02 -4.28 -1.68
CA ALA A 68 10.17 -3.76 -0.96
C ALA A 68 11.22 -4.85 -0.70
N LEU A 69 10.80 -6.06 -0.28
CA LEU A 69 11.69 -7.20 -0.13
C LEU A 69 12.40 -7.51 -1.46
N LEU A 70 11.64 -7.77 -2.52
CA LEU A 70 12.19 -8.12 -3.84
C LEU A 70 13.11 -7.04 -4.42
N ALA A 71 12.91 -5.77 -4.05
CA ALA A 71 13.78 -4.66 -4.47
C ALA A 71 15.07 -4.56 -3.63
N HIS A 72 15.06 -5.07 -2.40
CA HIS A 72 16.19 -4.99 -1.47
C HIS A 72 17.03 -6.26 -1.42
N THR A 73 16.55 -7.38 -1.94
CA THR A 73 17.18 -8.70 -1.77
C THR A 73 17.13 -9.56 -3.02
N ASN A 74 17.97 -10.59 -3.07
CA ASN A 74 18.00 -11.63 -4.08
C ASN A 74 17.73 -13.04 -3.50
N PRO A 75 17.23 -13.99 -4.31
CA PRO A 75 17.08 -15.40 -3.95
C PRO A 75 18.27 -15.99 -3.17
N GLY A 76 18.04 -16.38 -1.92
CA GLY A 76 19.03 -16.98 -1.03
C GLY A 76 19.72 -16.00 -0.07
N GLU A 77 19.33 -14.72 -0.07
CA GLU A 77 19.80 -13.74 0.91
C GLU A 77 18.99 -13.81 2.21
N GLU A 78 19.50 -13.16 3.26
CA GLU A 78 18.88 -13.16 4.59
C GLU A 78 18.14 -11.84 4.86
N VAL A 79 16.96 -11.95 5.48
CA VAL A 79 16.22 -10.81 6.02
C VAL A 79 15.94 -11.06 7.49
N ILE A 80 16.37 -10.12 8.34
CA ILE A 80 16.15 -10.17 9.78
C ILE A 80 14.84 -9.43 10.10
N PHE A 81 13.92 -10.11 10.78
CA PHE A 81 12.64 -9.57 11.23
C PHE A 81 12.58 -9.50 12.75
N GLU A 82 11.77 -8.56 13.25
CA GLU A 82 11.27 -8.64 14.63
C GLU A 82 10.24 -9.78 14.74
N GLU A 83 10.14 -10.43 15.89
CA GLU A 83 9.34 -11.65 16.10
C GLU A 83 7.86 -11.48 15.69
N LEU A 84 7.30 -10.30 15.91
CA LEU A 84 5.90 -9.96 15.63
C LEU A 84 5.73 -9.13 14.35
N ALA A 85 6.74 -9.05 13.50
CA ALA A 85 6.64 -8.32 12.24
C ALA A 85 5.52 -8.90 11.35
N HIS A 86 4.73 -8.01 10.72
CA HIS A 86 3.60 -8.43 9.89
C HIS A 86 4.04 -9.22 8.65
N LEU A 87 5.12 -8.77 8.03
CA LEU A 87 5.87 -9.48 6.98
C LEU A 87 6.11 -10.95 7.32
N PHE A 88 6.49 -11.25 8.56
CA PHE A 88 6.81 -12.62 8.99
C PHE A 88 5.55 -13.43 9.33
N ASN A 89 4.58 -12.84 10.05
CA ASN A 89 3.47 -13.60 10.63
C ASN A 89 2.18 -13.63 9.80
N TRP A 90 1.88 -12.58 9.02
CA TRP A 90 0.54 -12.36 8.43
C TRP A 90 0.55 -12.08 6.92
N GLU A 91 1.69 -12.23 6.25
CA GLU A 91 1.82 -12.02 4.81
C GLU A 91 2.00 -13.32 4.01
N ALA A 92 1.44 -14.42 4.52
CA ALA A 92 1.38 -15.72 3.84
C ALA A 92 2.75 -16.27 3.37
N GLY A 93 3.84 -15.89 4.05
CA GLY A 93 5.17 -16.39 3.73
C GLY A 93 5.79 -15.75 2.48
N THR A 94 5.34 -14.58 2.02
CA THR A 94 5.91 -13.90 0.85
C THR A 94 7.41 -13.64 0.96
N TYR A 95 7.93 -13.50 2.18
CA TYR A 95 9.37 -13.41 2.45
C TYR A 95 10.18 -14.64 2.00
N ALA A 96 9.55 -15.79 1.78
CA ALA A 96 10.22 -16.99 1.26
C ALA A 96 10.51 -16.93 -0.26
N ASN A 97 10.09 -15.87 -0.95
CA ASN A 97 10.49 -15.60 -2.34
C ASN A 97 11.84 -14.86 -2.43
N VAL A 98 12.39 -14.47 -1.28
CA VAL A 98 13.74 -13.92 -1.12
C VAL A 98 14.75 -15.05 -1.03
#